data_AF-A0A7S2CER4-F1
#
_entry.id   AF-A0A7S2CER4-F1
#
_cell.length_a   1.000
_cell.length_b   1.000
_cell.length_c   1.000
_cell.angle_alpha   90.00
_cell.angle_beta   90.00
_cell.angle_gamma   90.00
#
_symmetry.space_group_name_H-M   'P 1'
#
loop_
_entity.id
_entity.type
_entity.pdbx_description
1 polymer ?
#
loop_
_entity_poly.entity_id
_entity_poly.type
_entity_poly.pdbx_seq_one_letter_code
_entity_poly.pdbx_strand_id
1 'polypeptide(L)'
;VVTREDSTARSQSVYQRQDEQALRKPRILVAAPSNVAVDNIVTKILCEGFIDGQGRRYNPAIVRVGSTKRQSDGVSDVAMGTLVERLLKSSNLESEVNLRVRERAVLKRKLGEVRRLFAELIRKTPSELPVGVEVR
;
A
#
# COMPACT_ATOMS: atom_id res chain seq x y z
N VAL A 1 -9.62 -45.89 -29.54
CA VAL A 1 -10.07 -45.46 -28.19
C VAL A 1 -9.39 -44.13 -27.90
N VAL A 2 -10.06 -43.03 -28.27
CA VAL A 2 -9.60 -41.67 -27.96
C VAL A 2 -10.52 -41.21 -26.84
N THR A 3 -9.94 -41.03 -25.67
CA THR A 3 -10.62 -40.77 -24.40
C THR A 3 -11.39 -39.44 -24.47
N ARG A 4 -12.66 -39.47 -24.06
CA ARG A 4 -13.61 -38.33 -24.09
C ARG A 4 -13.32 -37.24 -23.05
N GLU A 5 -12.17 -37.28 -22.38
CA GLU A 5 -11.85 -36.44 -21.22
C GLU A 5 -11.03 -35.17 -21.55
N ASP A 6 -10.43 -35.08 -22.75
CA ASP A 6 -9.61 -33.91 -23.14
C ASP A 6 -10.43 -32.70 -23.66
N SER A 7 -11.66 -32.92 -24.11
CA SER A 7 -12.52 -31.88 -24.70
C SER A 7 -13.17 -30.96 -23.67
N THR A 8 -13.41 -31.44 -22.45
CA THR A 8 -13.96 -30.64 -21.34
C THR A 8 -12.90 -29.71 -20.72
N ALA A 9 -11.65 -30.16 -20.58
CA ALA A 9 -10.57 -29.36 -20.01
C ALA A 9 -10.18 -28.16 -20.90
N ARG A 10 -10.13 -28.36 -22.22
CA ARG A 10 -9.93 -27.25 -23.17
C ARG A 10 -11.08 -26.25 -23.13
N SER A 11 -12.32 -26.73 -23.07
CA SER A 11 -13.51 -25.87 -23.02
C SER A 11 -13.53 -25.03 -21.74
N GLN A 12 -13.21 -25.61 -20.58
CA GLN A 12 -13.13 -24.88 -19.31
C GLN A 12 -12.04 -23.80 -19.30
N SER A 13 -10.86 -24.08 -19.87
CA SER A 13 -9.76 -23.10 -19.95
C SER A 13 -10.08 -21.86 -20.80
N VAL A 14 -10.97 -21.99 -21.79
CA VAL A 14 -11.36 -20.89 -22.69
C VAL A 14 -12.36 -19.96 -22.00
N TYR A 15 -13.34 -20.50 -21.27
CA TYR A 15 -14.29 -19.68 -20.50
C TYR A 15 -13.60 -18.93 -19.35
N GLN A 16 -12.64 -19.57 -18.69
CA GLN A 16 -11.94 -18.97 -17.55
C GLN A 16 -11.05 -17.78 -17.96
N ARG A 17 -10.52 -17.77 -19.18
CA ARG A 17 -9.80 -16.60 -19.73
C ARG A 17 -10.72 -15.43 -20.11
N GLN A 18 -11.97 -15.71 -20.50
CA GLN A 18 -12.93 -14.67 -20.87
C GLN A 18 -13.44 -13.91 -19.64
N ASP A 19 -13.64 -14.60 -18.52
CA ASP A 19 -14.04 -13.96 -17.25
C ASP A 19 -12.94 -13.09 -16.63
N GLU A 20 -11.67 -13.52 -16.70
CA GLU A 20 -10.54 -12.70 -16.24
C GLU A 20 -10.35 -11.42 -17.05
N GLN A 21 -10.69 -11.44 -18.35
CA GLN A 21 -10.66 -10.25 -19.20
C GLN A 21 -11.84 -9.31 -18.89
N ALA A 22 -13.02 -9.86 -18.61
CA ALA A 22 -14.18 -9.09 -18.16
C ALA A 22 -13.99 -8.46 -16.75
N LEU A 23 -13.14 -9.07 -15.91
CA LEU A 23 -12.83 -8.56 -14.57
C LEU A 23 -11.90 -7.35 -14.55
N ARG A 24 -11.25 -7.00 -15.68
CA ARG A 24 -10.33 -5.86 -15.75
C ARG A 24 -11.11 -4.59 -16.05
N LYS A 25 -11.06 -3.63 -15.11
CA LYS A 25 -11.62 -2.29 -15.29
C LYS A 25 -11.18 -1.71 -16.65
N PRO A 26 -12.12 -1.39 -17.57
CA PRO A 26 -11.79 -0.90 -18.90
C PRO A 26 -11.00 0.41 -18.81
N ARG A 27 -10.04 0.60 -19.71
CA ARG A 27 -9.16 1.78 -19.75
C ARG A 27 -9.21 2.42 -21.13
N ILE A 28 -9.19 3.76 -21.14
CA ILE A 28 -9.16 4.56 -22.35
C ILE A 28 -7.74 5.12 -22.51
N LEU A 29 -7.15 4.93 -23.70
CA LEU A 29 -5.91 5.61 -24.09
C LEU A 29 -6.27 6.89 -24.84
N VAL A 30 -5.74 8.01 -24.38
CA VAL A 30 -5.90 9.32 -25.02
C VAL A 30 -4.53 9.77 -25.54
N ALA A 31 -4.47 10.15 -26.81
CA ALA A 31 -3.26 10.67 -27.44
C ALA A 31 -3.58 11.97 -28.20
N ALA A 32 -2.62 12.88 -28.23
CA ALA A 32 -2.68 14.12 -28.98
C ALA A 32 -1.29 14.44 -29.56
N PRO A 33 -1.20 15.20 -30.67
CA PRO A 33 0.07 15.46 -31.35
C PRO A 33 1.07 16.32 -30.55
N SER A 34 0.62 17.08 -29.55
CA SER A 34 1.46 17.93 -28.70
C SER A 34 1.23 17.64 -27.22
N ASN A 35 2.29 17.74 -26.41
CA ASN A 35 2.21 17.58 -24.95
C ASN A 35 1.25 18.58 -24.31
N VAL A 36 1.21 19.83 -24.80
CA VAL A 36 0.29 20.86 -24.30
C VAL A 36 -1.16 20.49 -24.56
N ALA A 37 -1.45 19.85 -25.69
CA ALA A 37 -2.80 19.38 -26.00
C ALA A 37 -3.23 18.25 -25.06
N VAL A 38 -2.32 17.31 -24.74
CA VAL A 38 -2.59 16.27 -23.74
C VAL A 38 -2.86 16.89 -22.37
N ASP A 39 -2.02 17.84 -21.94
CA ASP A 39 -2.15 18.49 -20.64
C ASP A 39 -3.46 19.30 -20.52
N ASN A 40 -3.91 19.96 -21.59
CA ASN A 40 -5.21 20.62 -21.63
C ASN A 40 -6.38 19.63 -21.47
N ILE A 41 -6.32 18.48 -22.15
CA ILE A 41 -7.34 17.43 -21.99
C ILE A 41 -7.38 16.96 -20.54
N VAL A 42 -6.21 16.67 -19.96
CA VAL A 42 -6.11 16.21 -18.56
C VAL A 42 -6.65 17.26 -17.60
N THR A 43 -6.25 18.52 -17.75
CA THR A 43 -6.72 19.64 -16.92
C THR A 43 -8.24 19.76 -16.98
N LYS A 44 -8.82 19.69 -18.17
CA LYS A 44 -10.29 19.71 -18.32
C LYS A 44 -10.96 18.55 -17.61
N ILE A 45 -10.44 17.32 -17.71
CA ILE A 45 -11.05 16.18 -17.02
C ILE A 45 -10.90 16.33 -15.50
N LEU A 46 -9.79 16.87 -14.99
CA LEU A 46 -9.60 17.11 -13.56
C LEU A 46 -10.55 18.18 -13.01
N CYS A 47 -10.79 19.26 -13.75
CA CYS A 47 -11.69 20.35 -13.34
C CYS A 47 -13.17 20.05 -13.60
N GLU A 48 -13.50 19.50 -14.76
CA GLU A 48 -14.88 19.30 -15.23
C GLU A 48 -15.39 17.87 -15.02
N GLY A 49 -14.51 16.87 -14.88
CA GLY A 49 -14.92 15.46 -14.79
C GLY A 49 -15.62 14.94 -16.05
N PHE A 50 -16.11 13.71 -15.97
CA PHE A 50 -16.97 13.10 -16.99
C PHE A 50 -18.41 12.99 -16.51
N ILE A 51 -19.35 12.87 -17.44
CA ILE A 51 -20.75 12.60 -17.18
C ILE A 51 -21.03 11.15 -17.55
N ASP A 52 -21.66 10.38 -16.64
CA ASP A 52 -22.09 9.01 -16.91
C ASP A 52 -23.41 8.97 -17.71
N GLY A 53 -23.85 7.76 -18.08
CA GLY A 53 -25.13 7.58 -18.79
C GLY A 53 -26.38 7.96 -17.98
N GLN A 54 -26.23 8.35 -16.72
CA GLN A 54 -27.30 8.80 -15.82
C GLN A 54 -27.17 10.30 -15.50
N GLY A 55 -26.29 11.03 -16.20
CA GLY A 55 -26.09 12.47 -15.98
C GLY A 55 -25.23 12.81 -14.76
N ARG A 56 -24.66 11.84 -14.05
CA ARG A 56 -23.85 12.09 -12.85
C ARG A 56 -22.40 12.35 -13.23
N ARG A 57 -21.78 13.31 -12.53
CA ARG A 57 -20.38 13.63 -12.70
C ARG A 57 -19.48 12.62 -11.98
N TYR A 58 -18.42 12.15 -12.63
CA TYR A 58 -17.40 11.30 -12.04
C TYR A 58 -16.00 11.67 -12.54
N ASN A 59 -14.99 11.41 -11.71
CA ASN A 59 -13.59 11.67 -12.04
C ASN A 59 -12.88 10.31 -12.20
N PRO A 60 -12.49 9.92 -13.43
CA PRO A 60 -11.78 8.67 -13.64
C PRO A 60 -10.37 8.72 -13.05
N ALA A 61 -9.75 7.55 -12.87
CA ALA A 61 -8.32 7.48 -12.59
C ALA A 61 -7.54 7.85 -13.87
N ILE A 62 -6.65 8.84 -13.76
CA ILE A 62 -5.85 9.36 -14.89
C ILE A 62 -4.37 9.12 -14.60
N VAL A 63 -3.64 8.69 -15.63
CA VAL A 63 -2.17 8.61 -15.60
C VAL A 63 -1.64 9.30 -16.85
N ARG A 64 -0.88 10.38 -16.66
CA ARG A 64 -0.14 11.07 -17.72
C ARG A 64 1.21 10.39 -17.91
N VAL A 65 1.39 9.75 -19.06
CA VAL A 65 2.62 9.05 -19.45
C VAL A 65 3.41 9.92 -20.43
N GLY A 66 4.70 10.19 -20.17
CA GLY A 66 5.56 11.01 -21.03
C GLY A 66 6.60 11.83 -20.27
N SER A 67 7.45 12.58 -20.97
CA SER A 67 8.53 13.37 -20.36
C SER A 67 8.00 14.43 -19.38
N THR A 68 8.52 14.43 -18.15
CA THR A 68 8.13 15.32 -17.05
C THR A 68 8.82 16.69 -17.09
N LYS A 69 9.77 16.92 -18.02
CA LYS A 69 10.67 18.08 -17.98
C LYS A 69 9.98 19.45 -18.13
N ARG A 70 8.80 19.50 -18.75
CA ARG A 70 7.94 20.70 -18.82
C ARG A 70 6.49 20.27 -18.71
N GLN A 71 6.00 20.13 -17.49
CA GLN A 71 4.58 19.90 -17.22
C GLN A 71 3.92 21.20 -16.80
N SER A 72 2.65 21.35 -17.15
CA SER A 72 1.80 22.38 -16.56
C SER A 72 1.48 22.01 -15.10
N ASP A 73 1.38 23.03 -14.24
CA ASP A 73 1.26 22.88 -12.77
C ASP A 73 0.08 21.97 -12.37
N GLY A 74 -1.06 22.11 -13.07
CA GLY A 74 -2.29 21.35 -12.83
C GLY A 74 -2.28 19.88 -13.27
N VAL A 75 -1.20 19.38 -13.89
CA VAL A 75 -1.12 17.99 -14.41
C VAL A 75 -0.05 17.16 -13.69
N SER A 76 0.79 17.80 -12.88
CA SER A 76 1.90 17.19 -12.15
C SER A 76 1.48 16.02 -11.26
N ASP A 77 0.30 16.11 -10.63
CA ASP A 77 -0.20 15.12 -9.67
C ASP A 77 -0.66 13.80 -10.29
N VAL A 78 -0.96 13.80 -11.59
CA VAL A 78 -1.36 12.60 -12.34
C VAL A 78 -0.25 12.10 -13.27
N ALA A 79 0.92 12.74 -13.25
CA ALA A 79 2.09 12.26 -13.96
C ALA A 79 2.56 10.92 -13.40
N MET A 80 2.90 9.97 -14.28
CA MET A 80 3.35 8.64 -13.89
C MET A 80 4.52 8.68 -12.89
N GLY A 81 5.51 9.55 -13.10
CA GLY A 81 6.64 9.72 -12.19
C GLY A 81 6.20 10.11 -10.79
N THR A 82 5.39 11.17 -10.68
CA THR A 82 4.82 11.64 -9.41
C THR A 82 3.98 10.56 -8.71
N LEU A 83 3.16 9.84 -9.47
CA LEU A 83 2.32 8.77 -8.93
C LEU A 83 3.16 7.61 -8.38
N VAL A 84 4.24 7.22 -9.07
CA VAL A 84 5.17 6.19 -8.61
C VAL A 84 5.91 6.66 -7.36
N GLU A 85 6.42 7.89 -7.32
CA GLU A 85 7.08 8.44 -6.14
C GLU A 85 6.14 8.49 -4.93
N ARG A 86 4.89 8.90 -5.14
CA ARG A 86 3.86 8.91 -4.12
C ARG A 86 3.58 7.49 -3.62
N LEU A 87 3.48 6.52 -4.53
CA LEU A 87 3.28 5.12 -4.18
C LEU A 87 4.45 4.58 -3.34
N LEU A 88 5.69 4.86 -3.74
CA LEU A 88 6.89 4.44 -3.01
C LEU A 88 6.95 5.07 -1.62
N LYS A 89 6.63 6.37 -1.49
CA LYS A 89 6.51 7.04 -0.18
C LYS A 89 5.42 6.44 0.69
N SER A 90 4.29 6.06 0.08
CA SER A 90 3.16 5.45 0.79
C SER A 90 3.32 3.96 1.10
N SER A 91 4.25 3.27 0.42
CA SER A 91 4.45 1.84 0.60
C SER A 91 5.09 1.56 1.96
N ASN A 92 4.29 0.93 2.85
CA ASN A 92 4.54 0.14 4.08
C ASN A 92 5.77 0.36 4.98
N LEU A 93 6.89 0.91 4.52
CA LEU A 93 8.10 1.05 5.31
C LEU A 93 7.90 2.05 6.46
N GLU A 94 7.26 3.19 6.21
CA GLU A 94 7.03 4.17 7.26
C GLU A 94 6.01 3.67 8.30
N SER A 95 4.95 3.01 7.86
CA SER A 95 3.92 2.46 8.73
C SER A 95 4.45 1.32 9.61
N GLU A 96 5.18 0.37 9.01
CA GLU A 96 5.82 -0.76 9.69
C GLU A 96 6.91 -0.29 10.66
N VAL A 97 7.76 0.66 10.24
CA VAL A 97 8.79 1.25 11.11
C VAL A 97 8.15 1.99 12.28
N ASN A 98 7.10 2.78 12.06
CA ASN A 98 6.39 3.48 13.14
C ASN A 98 5.74 2.52 14.14
N LEU A 99 5.16 1.41 13.68
CA LEU A 99 4.64 0.34 14.54
C LEU A 99 5.76 -0.28 15.39
N ARG A 100 6.89 -0.66 14.77
CA ARG A 100 8.03 -1.26 15.48
C ARG A 100 8.70 -0.30 16.47
N VAL A 101 8.76 1.00 16.14
CA VAL A 101 9.26 2.04 17.06
C VAL A 101 8.38 2.13 18.30
N ARG A 102 7.05 2.07 18.13
CA ARG A 102 6.09 2.07 19.26
C ARG A 102 6.21 0.81 20.11
N GLU A 103 6.28 -0.37 19.50
CA GLU A 103 6.47 -1.64 20.22
C GLU A 103 7.75 -1.64 21.04
N ARG A 104 8.87 -1.18 20.44
CA ARG A 104 10.15 -1.06 21.13
C ARG A 104 10.06 -0.09 22.32
N ALA A 105 9.34 1.01 22.18
CA ALA A 105 9.14 1.98 23.27
C ALA A 105 8.32 1.40 24.42
N VAL A 106 7.30 0.57 24.15
CA VAL A 106 6.54 -0.14 25.17
C VAL A 106 7.40 -1.19 25.87
N LEU A 107 8.15 -1.98 25.11
CA LEU A 107 9.02 -3.02 25.68
C LEU A 107 10.11 -2.42 26.57
N LYS A 108 10.71 -1.29 26.18
CA LYS A 108 11.66 -0.54 27.01
C LYS A 108 11.04 -0.09 28.35
N ARG A 109 9.79 0.37 28.36
CA ARG A 109 9.09 0.76 29.59
C ARG A 109 8.88 -0.44 30.52
N LYS A 110 8.34 -1.54 30.00
CA LYS A 110 8.15 -2.78 30.77
C LYS A 110 9.47 -3.29 31.35
N LEU A 111 10.55 -3.26 30.56
CA LEU A 111 11.88 -3.63 31.04
C LEU A 111 12.36 -2.72 32.18
N GLY A 112 12.08 -1.42 32.11
CA GLY A 112 12.36 -0.48 33.19
C GLY A 112 11.59 -0.81 34.47
N GLU A 113 10.32 -1.18 34.37
CA GLU A 113 9.51 -1.61 35.51
C GLU A 113 10.06 -2.88 36.16
N VAL A 114 10.40 -3.90 35.35
CA VAL A 114 11.01 -5.14 35.86
C VAL A 114 12.33 -4.85 36.57
N ARG A 115 13.20 -4.01 35.99
CA ARG A 115 14.46 -3.60 36.63
C ARG A 115 14.21 -2.90 37.97
N ARG A 116 13.20 -2.03 38.06
CA ARG A 116 12.83 -1.34 39.31
C ARG A 116 12.37 -2.33 40.37
N LEU A 117 11.48 -3.25 40.02
CA LEU A 117 10.96 -4.26 40.95
C LEU A 117 12.07 -5.18 41.44
N PHE A 118 12.97 -5.61 40.54
CA PHE A 118 14.10 -6.46 40.91
C PHE A 118 15.06 -5.76 41.86
N ALA A 119 15.38 -4.48 41.62
CA ALA A 119 16.19 -3.68 42.54
C ALA A 119 15.52 -3.52 43.92
N GLU A 120 14.19 -3.37 43.95
CA GLU A 120 13.43 -3.31 45.21
C GLU A 120 13.46 -4.64 45.96
N LEU A 121 13.35 -5.77 45.25
CA LEU A 121 13.44 -7.11 45.82
C LEU A 121 14.82 -7.36 46.43
N ILE A 122 15.89 -7.06 45.68
CA ILE A 122 17.28 -7.18 46.17
C ILE A 122 17.49 -6.34 47.44
N ARG A 123 16.91 -5.13 47.49
CA ARG A 123 17.01 -4.27 48.67
C ARG A 123 16.27 -4.83 49.89
N LYS A 124 15.18 -5.57 49.67
CA LYS A 124 14.35 -6.15 50.75
C LYS A 124 14.81 -7.55 51.16
N THR A 125 15.58 -8.25 50.35
CA THR A 125 16.21 -9.51 50.76
C THR A 125 17.28 -9.22 51.81
N PRO A 126 17.18 -9.81 53.01
CA PRO A 126 18.22 -9.69 54.02
C PRO A 126 19.54 -10.22 53.46
N SER A 127 20.64 -9.52 53.76
CA SER A 127 21.99 -9.82 53.27
C SER A 127 22.57 -11.13 53.83
N GLU A 128 21.91 -11.73 54.82
CA GLU A 128 22.33 -12.96 55.46
C GLU A 128 21.14 -13.92 55.53
N LEU A 129 21.41 -15.21 55.30
CA LEU A 129 20.42 -16.25 55.50
C LEU A 129 19.92 -16.21 56.96
N PRO A 130 18.61 -16.40 57.20
CA PRO A 130 18.10 -16.48 58.56
C PRO A 130 18.86 -17.54 59.36
N VAL A 131 19.15 -17.22 60.63
CA VAL A 131 19.88 -18.10 61.54
C VAL A 131 19.22 -19.48 61.56
N GLY A 132 19.94 -20.51 61.11
CA GLY A 132 19.46 -21.90 61.02
C GLY A 132 19.22 -22.45 59.61
N VAL A 133 19.42 -21.67 58.53
CA VAL A 133 19.37 -22.17 57.14
C VAL A 133 20.78 -22.39 56.60
N GLU A 134 21.22 -23.63 56.47
CA GLU A 134 22.45 -24.00 55.75
C GLU A 134 22.12 -24.42 54.32
N VAL A 135 22.87 -23.89 53.35
CA VAL A 135 22.80 -24.33 51.94
C VAL A 135 23.69 -25.56 51.81
N ARG A 136 23.07 -26.72 51.60
CA ARG A 136 23.75 -28.02 51.48
C ARG A 136 24.14 -28.34 50.04
#